data_AF-A0A953M638-F1
#
_entry.id   AF-A0A953M638-F1
#
_cell.length_a   1.000
_cell.length_b   1.000
_cell.length_c   1.000
_cell.angle_alpha   90.00
_cell.angle_beta   90.00
_cell.angle_gamma   90.00
#
_symmetry.space_group_name_H-M   'P 1'
#
loop_
_entity.id
_entity.type
_entity.pdbx_description
1 polymer ?
#
loop_
_entity_poly.entity_id
_entity_poly.type
_entity_poly.pdbx_seq_one_letter_code
_entity_poly.pdbx_strand_id
1 'polypeptide(L)'
;QAIESFTTFADTVRDDARQPEARFRLGQMFQARGEYLIAADYYTGLIDEQQDSLRPGVGLWADLSYVPLAQCYIQDVDDGNDDDALRLLGSAIDGARGGPDRPEFRQAVLELGNLAFRGGRYAEAIERYEEALARESDLGDEPLVRFRLADSYRLLAEEIDRRLAEPMSDRDAGLLADERSGHLRRAIELFTGVRDELSGRDPRTLSQVEKTYLRNAFFYLGDCAFDLRSFEEAIEYYGMARSSYPGEPAVLVALIQIVNAYIELGDTRSARTANERAKAFYQSLPPEVWDDPNLPLGRREWERWLNSNAKLYEEVAQGG
;
A
#
# COMPACT_ATOMS: atom_id res chain seq x y z
N GLN A 1 -5.07 -34.28 3.86
CA GLN A 1 -4.95 -35.09 2.63
C GLN A 1 -3.76 -34.64 1.78
N ALA A 2 -3.73 -33.47 1.14
CA ALA A 2 -2.57 -33.06 0.32
C ALA A 2 -1.24 -32.96 1.12
N ILE A 3 -1.23 -32.22 2.25
CA ILE A 3 -0.05 -32.10 3.13
C ILE A 3 0.43 -33.47 3.59
N GLU A 4 -0.46 -34.31 4.12
CA GLU A 4 -0.14 -35.65 4.60
C GLU A 4 0.50 -36.55 3.53
N SER A 5 -0.01 -36.50 2.29
CA SER A 5 0.58 -37.21 1.16
C SER A 5 1.97 -36.67 0.78
N PHE A 6 2.15 -35.35 0.76
CA PHE A 6 3.43 -34.73 0.45
C PHE A 6 4.47 -34.96 1.55
N THR A 7 4.09 -34.86 2.83
CA THR A 7 4.94 -35.16 3.99
C THR A 7 5.39 -36.62 3.95
N THR A 8 4.46 -37.55 3.74
CA THR A 8 4.80 -38.97 3.60
C THR A 8 5.81 -39.20 2.48
N PHE A 9 5.61 -38.58 1.31
CA PHE A 9 6.53 -38.71 0.18
C PHE A 9 7.91 -38.10 0.48
N ALA A 10 7.97 -36.89 1.04
CA ALA A 10 9.21 -36.20 1.38
C ALA A 10 10.05 -36.97 2.44
N ASP A 11 9.37 -37.59 3.41
CA ASP A 11 10.02 -38.31 4.51
C ASP A 11 10.49 -39.72 4.12
N THR A 12 9.74 -40.40 3.24
CA THR A 12 9.99 -41.81 2.90
C THR A 12 10.88 -42.00 1.67
N VAL A 13 10.97 -41.02 0.77
CA VAL A 13 11.70 -41.14 -0.50
C VAL A 13 12.79 -40.08 -0.62
N ARG A 14 13.90 -40.27 0.12
CA ARG A 14 14.98 -39.28 0.21
C ARG A 14 15.81 -39.09 -1.07
N ASP A 15 15.90 -40.09 -1.94
CA ASP A 15 16.79 -40.03 -3.13
C ASP A 15 16.03 -39.84 -4.47
N ASP A 16 14.78 -39.38 -4.42
CA ASP A 16 14.00 -39.04 -5.61
C ASP A 16 14.23 -37.58 -6.01
N ALA A 17 14.43 -37.34 -7.32
CA ALA A 17 14.66 -36.00 -7.87
C ALA A 17 13.48 -35.02 -7.64
N ARG A 18 12.29 -35.52 -7.30
CA ARG A 18 11.09 -34.73 -6.98
C ARG A 18 10.99 -34.32 -5.52
N GLN A 19 11.88 -34.82 -4.65
CA GLN A 19 11.84 -34.51 -3.22
C GLN A 19 11.99 -33.01 -2.92
N PRO A 20 12.88 -32.26 -3.61
CA PRO A 20 12.99 -30.81 -3.41
C PRO A 20 11.70 -30.06 -3.80
N GLU A 21 11.05 -30.47 -4.89
CA GLU A 21 9.74 -29.92 -5.30
C GLU A 21 8.66 -30.18 -4.24
N ALA A 22 8.60 -31.40 -3.72
CA ALA A 22 7.64 -31.78 -2.69
C ALA A 22 7.81 -30.94 -1.42
N ARG A 23 9.05 -30.72 -0.98
CA ARG A 23 9.38 -29.87 0.18
C ARG A 23 9.04 -28.40 -0.06
N PHE A 24 9.35 -27.89 -1.25
CA PHE A 24 8.98 -26.53 -1.63
C PHE A 24 7.45 -26.33 -1.58
N ARG A 25 6.69 -27.26 -2.17
CA ARG A 25 5.22 -27.24 -2.12
C ARG A 25 4.67 -27.37 -0.71
N LEU A 26 5.30 -28.15 0.18
CA LEU A 26 4.93 -28.20 1.59
C LEU A 26 5.12 -26.85 2.27
N GLY A 27 6.27 -26.19 2.05
CA GLY A 27 6.53 -24.84 2.50
C GLY A 27 5.40 -23.87 2.09
N GLN A 28 5.01 -23.89 0.82
CA GLN A 28 3.91 -23.05 0.31
C GLN A 28 2.57 -23.36 0.99
N MET A 29 2.27 -24.64 1.25
CA MET A 29 1.03 -25.03 1.91
C MET A 29 0.98 -24.58 3.37
N PHE A 30 2.09 -24.67 4.10
CA PHE A 30 2.17 -24.20 5.49
C PHE A 30 2.14 -22.67 5.56
N GLN A 31 2.83 -21.98 4.65
CA GLN A 31 2.80 -20.52 4.54
C GLN A 31 1.37 -20.02 4.28
N ALA A 32 0.63 -20.66 3.38
CA ALA A 32 -0.77 -20.31 3.11
C ALA A 32 -1.72 -20.52 4.31
N ARG A 33 -1.32 -21.31 5.31
CA ARG A 33 -2.05 -21.51 6.57
C ARG A 33 -1.63 -20.56 7.69
N GLY A 34 -0.62 -19.72 7.45
CA GLY A 34 -0.01 -18.89 8.49
C GLY A 34 0.94 -19.64 9.42
N GLU A 35 1.31 -20.88 9.09
CA GLU A 35 2.27 -21.68 9.85
C GLU A 35 3.71 -21.32 9.42
N TYR A 36 4.09 -20.04 9.60
CA TYR A 36 5.30 -19.46 9.01
C TYR A 36 6.60 -20.11 9.49
N LEU A 37 6.70 -20.49 10.75
CA LEU A 37 7.87 -21.19 11.29
C LEU A 37 8.09 -22.54 10.58
N ILE A 38 7.02 -23.33 10.38
CA ILE A 38 7.10 -24.62 9.71
C ILE A 38 7.44 -24.43 8.23
N ALA A 39 6.84 -23.43 7.58
CA ALA A 39 7.16 -23.11 6.20
C ALA A 39 8.63 -22.70 6.03
N ALA A 40 9.14 -21.87 6.95
CA ALA A 40 10.53 -21.43 6.97
C ALA A 40 11.49 -22.63 7.08
N ASP A 41 11.21 -23.61 7.92
CA ASP A 41 12.03 -24.83 8.05
C ASP A 41 12.17 -25.59 6.70
N TYR A 42 11.08 -25.71 5.93
CA TYR A 42 11.13 -26.35 4.62
C TYR A 42 12.01 -25.57 3.62
N TYR A 43 11.88 -24.25 3.58
CA TYR A 43 12.64 -23.39 2.68
C TYR A 43 14.13 -23.31 3.06
N THR A 44 14.43 -23.12 4.35
CA THR A 44 15.80 -23.15 4.88
C THR A 44 16.48 -24.47 4.56
N GLY A 45 15.79 -25.59 4.77
CA GLY A 45 16.35 -26.90 4.46
C GLY A 45 16.63 -27.14 2.98
N LEU A 46 15.94 -26.45 2.06
CA LEU A 46 16.27 -26.50 0.62
C LEU A 46 17.52 -25.66 0.31
N ILE A 47 17.61 -24.48 0.93
CA ILE A 47 18.73 -23.55 0.77
C ILE A 47 20.04 -24.15 1.30
N ASP A 48 20.01 -24.76 2.48
CA ASP A 48 21.20 -25.36 3.10
C ASP A 48 21.72 -26.55 2.27
N GLU A 49 20.81 -27.36 1.73
CA GLU A 49 21.15 -28.53 0.91
C GLU A 49 21.73 -28.16 -0.47
N GLN A 50 21.45 -26.97 -0.99
CA GLN A 50 22.12 -26.45 -2.19
C GLN A 50 23.59 -26.10 -1.91
N GLN A 51 23.92 -25.63 -0.70
CA GLN A 51 25.29 -25.27 -0.32
C GLN A 51 26.16 -26.52 -0.14
N ASP A 52 25.56 -27.65 0.27
CA ASP A 52 26.17 -28.97 0.24
C ASP A 52 26.12 -29.54 -1.19
N SER A 53 27.25 -29.48 -1.92
CA SER A 53 27.39 -29.79 -3.36
C SER A 53 27.11 -31.24 -3.79
N LEU A 54 26.36 -32.03 -3.00
CA LEU A 54 26.20 -33.48 -3.11
C LEU A 54 24.93 -33.93 -3.85
N ARG A 55 23.97 -33.04 -4.14
CA ARG A 55 22.70 -33.41 -4.81
C ARG A 55 22.36 -32.55 -6.04
N PRO A 56 22.57 -33.06 -7.27
CA PRO A 56 22.09 -32.42 -8.48
C PRO A 56 20.55 -32.33 -8.49
N GLY A 57 19.98 -31.13 -8.61
CA GLY A 57 18.53 -30.91 -8.76
C GLY A 57 17.86 -30.06 -7.67
N VAL A 58 18.53 -29.78 -6.55
CA VAL A 58 18.02 -28.91 -5.48
C VAL A 58 18.05 -27.43 -5.88
N GLY A 59 19.03 -27.03 -6.71
CA GLY A 59 19.34 -25.62 -7.00
C GLY A 59 18.14 -24.76 -7.43
N LEU A 60 17.27 -25.25 -8.31
CA LEU A 60 16.08 -24.50 -8.73
C LEU A 60 15.14 -24.22 -7.55
N TRP A 61 14.83 -25.25 -6.75
CA TRP A 61 13.88 -25.14 -5.64
C TRP A 61 14.45 -24.35 -4.47
N ALA A 62 15.77 -24.42 -4.26
CA ALA A 62 16.47 -23.61 -3.30
C ALA A 62 16.53 -22.14 -3.72
N ASP A 63 16.80 -21.83 -5.00
CA ASP A 63 16.72 -20.46 -5.53
C ASP A 63 15.29 -19.90 -5.38
N LEU A 64 14.26 -20.70 -5.70
CA LEU A 64 12.84 -20.36 -5.49
C LEU A 64 12.47 -20.13 -4.01
N SER A 65 13.25 -20.63 -3.06
CA SER A 65 12.93 -20.60 -1.62
C SER A 65 13.32 -19.30 -0.92
N TYR A 66 14.16 -18.45 -1.53
CA TYR A 66 14.65 -17.22 -0.89
C TYR A 66 13.52 -16.23 -0.56
N VAL A 67 12.67 -15.95 -1.54
CA VAL A 67 11.59 -14.98 -1.37
C VAL A 67 10.50 -15.49 -0.43
N PRO A 68 10.00 -16.74 -0.57
CA PRO A 68 9.05 -17.30 0.39
C PRO A 68 9.58 -17.41 1.82
N LEU A 69 10.87 -17.71 2.00
CA LEU A 69 11.50 -17.71 3.33
C LEU A 69 11.51 -16.31 3.94
N ALA A 70 11.94 -15.30 3.16
CA ALA A 70 11.91 -13.92 3.61
C ALA A 70 10.49 -13.46 3.96
N GLN A 71 9.48 -13.85 3.17
CA GLN A 71 8.08 -13.59 3.49
C GLN A 71 7.63 -14.27 4.78
N CYS A 72 8.12 -15.48 5.09
CA CYS A 72 7.81 -16.14 6.36
C CYS A 72 8.39 -15.38 7.55
N TYR A 73 9.64 -14.93 7.45
CA TYR A 73 10.29 -14.10 8.47
C TYR A 73 9.56 -12.77 8.68
N ILE A 74 9.16 -12.11 7.61
CA ILE A 74 8.40 -10.85 7.68
C ILE A 74 7.01 -11.02 8.34
N GLN A 75 6.42 -12.21 8.27
CA GLN A 75 5.07 -12.49 8.79
C GLN A 75 5.07 -13.21 10.13
N ASP A 76 6.25 -13.56 10.65
CA ASP A 76 6.35 -14.15 11.97
C ASP A 76 6.16 -13.08 13.07
N VAL A 77 6.30 -13.49 14.33
CA VAL A 77 6.06 -12.62 15.49
C VAL A 77 7.38 -11.99 15.99
N ASP A 78 8.50 -12.26 15.32
CA ASP A 78 9.84 -11.87 15.72
C ASP A 78 10.39 -10.81 14.76
N ASP A 79 10.19 -9.54 15.13
CA ASP A 79 10.72 -8.38 14.40
C ASP A 79 12.26 -8.46 14.19
N GLY A 80 12.99 -9.31 14.94
CA GLY A 80 14.41 -9.57 14.74
C GLY A 80 14.74 -10.26 13.41
N ASN A 81 13.77 -10.94 12.79
CA ASN A 81 13.96 -11.68 11.55
C ASN A 81 13.84 -10.79 10.29
N ASP A 82 13.50 -9.50 10.44
CA ASP A 82 13.44 -8.54 9.32
C ASP A 82 14.82 -8.33 8.67
N ASP A 83 15.90 -8.33 9.45
CA ASP A 83 17.27 -8.23 8.94
C ASP A 83 17.68 -9.48 8.14
N ASP A 84 17.21 -10.66 8.56
CA ASP A 84 17.39 -11.91 7.84
C ASP A 84 16.60 -11.90 6.52
N ALA A 85 15.36 -11.42 6.55
CA ALA A 85 14.53 -11.26 5.36
C ALA A 85 15.17 -10.31 4.35
N LEU A 86 15.70 -9.16 4.78
CA LEU A 86 16.42 -8.22 3.93
C LEU A 86 17.61 -8.88 3.23
N ARG A 87 18.40 -9.67 3.96
CA ARG A 87 19.56 -10.37 3.40
C ARG A 87 19.17 -11.44 2.39
N LEU A 88 18.08 -12.17 2.66
CA LEU A 88 17.53 -13.18 1.75
C LEU A 88 17.03 -12.53 0.46
N LEU A 89 16.27 -11.44 0.56
CA LEU A 89 15.76 -10.70 -0.59
C LEU A 89 16.89 -10.06 -1.41
N GLY A 90 17.88 -9.47 -0.74
CA GLY A 90 19.10 -8.96 -1.39
C GLY A 90 19.82 -10.06 -2.18
N SER A 91 19.99 -11.23 -1.57
CA SER A 91 20.61 -12.38 -2.24
C SER A 91 19.82 -12.86 -3.47
N ALA A 92 18.49 -12.67 -3.50
CA ALA A 92 17.64 -13.04 -4.61
C ALA A 92 17.71 -12.06 -5.79
N ILE A 93 18.09 -10.80 -5.54
CA ILE A 93 18.27 -9.78 -6.59
C ILE A 93 19.74 -9.59 -7.01
N ASP A 94 20.69 -10.09 -6.22
CA ASP A 94 22.10 -10.01 -6.54
C ASP A 94 22.48 -10.92 -7.73
N GLY A 95 23.34 -10.40 -8.61
CA GLY A 95 23.77 -11.08 -9.85
C GLY A 95 24.46 -12.45 -9.64
N ALA A 96 24.79 -12.82 -8.41
CA ALA A 96 25.37 -14.11 -8.06
C ALA A 96 24.44 -15.30 -8.33
N ARG A 97 23.11 -15.09 -8.43
CA ARG A 97 22.10 -16.18 -8.59
C ARG A 97 21.35 -16.19 -9.94
N GLY A 98 21.76 -15.34 -10.87
CA GLY A 98 21.25 -15.36 -12.25
C GLY A 98 20.57 -14.08 -12.72
N GLY A 99 20.65 -13.00 -11.94
CA GLY A 99 20.31 -11.66 -12.42
C GLY A 99 18.82 -11.44 -12.73
N PRO A 100 18.49 -10.36 -13.46
CA PRO A 100 17.13 -9.85 -13.60
C PRO A 100 16.17 -10.72 -14.43
N ASP A 101 16.68 -11.76 -15.12
CA ASP A 101 15.89 -12.66 -15.95
C ASP A 101 15.21 -13.80 -15.15
N ARG A 102 15.43 -13.81 -13.83
CA ARG A 102 14.88 -14.82 -12.92
C ARG A 102 13.43 -14.50 -12.52
N PRO A 103 12.52 -15.49 -12.49
CA PRO A 103 11.14 -15.29 -12.05
C PRO A 103 11.01 -14.66 -10.66
N GLU A 104 11.94 -14.97 -9.76
CA GLU A 104 11.93 -14.54 -8.37
C GLU A 104 12.41 -13.09 -8.20
N PHE A 105 13.14 -12.56 -9.18
CA PHE A 105 13.75 -11.24 -9.09
C PHE A 105 12.70 -10.16 -8.85
N ARG A 106 11.64 -10.12 -9.67
CA ARG A 106 10.57 -9.12 -9.53
C ARG A 106 9.88 -9.23 -8.18
N GLN A 107 9.58 -10.46 -7.73
CA GLN A 107 8.94 -10.67 -6.43
C GLN A 107 9.86 -10.19 -5.30
N ALA A 108 11.16 -10.49 -5.36
CA ALA A 108 12.12 -10.05 -4.36
C ALA A 108 12.19 -8.51 -4.28
N VAL A 109 12.26 -7.83 -5.44
CA VAL A 109 12.21 -6.37 -5.51
C VAL A 109 10.91 -5.82 -4.92
N LEU A 110 9.77 -6.43 -5.21
CA LEU A 110 8.49 -6.03 -4.63
C LEU A 110 8.46 -6.19 -3.11
N GLU A 111 9.01 -7.28 -2.57
CA GLU A 111 9.07 -7.46 -1.12
C GLU A 111 10.02 -6.47 -0.43
N LEU A 112 11.14 -6.13 -1.07
CA LEU A 112 12.01 -5.06 -0.60
C LEU A 112 11.26 -3.72 -0.56
N GLY A 113 10.50 -3.40 -1.61
CA GLY A 113 9.63 -2.22 -1.64
C GLY A 113 8.58 -2.23 -0.52
N ASN A 114 7.95 -3.39 -0.27
CA ASN A 114 6.95 -3.55 0.79
C ASN A 114 7.54 -3.35 2.19
N LEU A 115 8.75 -3.86 2.42
CA LEU A 115 9.44 -3.73 3.70
C LEU A 115 9.94 -2.29 3.92
N ALA A 116 10.48 -1.65 2.89
CA ALA A 116 10.84 -0.24 2.93
C ALA A 116 9.62 0.63 3.23
N PHE A 117 8.48 0.38 2.56
CA PHE A 117 7.22 1.09 2.78
C PHE A 117 6.73 0.97 4.22
N ARG A 118 6.70 -0.26 4.77
CA ARG A 118 6.29 -0.50 6.17
C ARG A 118 7.25 0.13 7.18
N GLY A 119 8.53 0.17 6.87
CA GLY A 119 9.55 0.85 7.67
C GLY A 119 9.56 2.38 7.52
N GLY A 120 8.63 2.97 6.75
CA GLY A 120 8.56 4.41 6.50
C GLY A 120 9.66 4.96 5.58
N ARG A 121 10.44 4.10 4.93
CA ARG A 121 11.51 4.47 3.99
C ARG A 121 10.93 4.63 2.58
N TYR A 122 10.12 5.66 2.39
CA TYR A 122 9.32 5.82 1.17
C TYR A 122 10.15 6.06 -0.10
N ALA A 123 11.29 6.76 -0.01
CA ALA A 123 12.20 6.94 -1.14
C ALA A 123 12.76 5.60 -1.65
N GLU A 124 13.20 4.72 -0.75
CA GLU A 124 13.66 3.38 -1.09
C GLU A 124 12.51 2.54 -1.68
N ALA A 125 11.30 2.64 -1.09
CA ALA A 125 10.13 1.95 -1.62
C ALA A 125 9.79 2.37 -3.06
N ILE A 126 9.88 3.67 -3.37
CA ILE A 126 9.68 4.20 -4.73
C ILE A 126 10.64 3.54 -5.71
N GLU A 127 11.95 3.56 -5.42
CA GLU A 127 12.96 2.96 -6.29
C GLU A 127 12.66 1.48 -6.59
N ARG A 128 12.27 0.72 -5.56
CA ARG A 128 11.94 -0.70 -5.72
C ARG A 128 10.66 -0.94 -6.50
N TYR A 129 9.60 -0.20 -6.25
CA TYR A 129 8.36 -0.37 -7.01
C TYR A 129 8.51 0.07 -8.47
N GLU A 130 9.27 1.14 -8.75
CA GLU A 130 9.61 1.52 -10.13
C GLU A 130 10.43 0.44 -10.82
N GLU A 131 11.43 -0.12 -10.13
CA GLU A 131 12.24 -1.23 -10.62
C GLU A 131 11.37 -2.47 -10.95
N ALA A 132 10.40 -2.80 -10.10
CA ALA A 132 9.48 -3.91 -10.32
C ALA A 132 8.51 -3.65 -11.48
N LEU A 133 8.05 -2.41 -11.67
CA LEU A 133 7.14 -2.01 -12.75
C LEU A 133 7.84 -1.83 -14.09
N ALA A 134 9.16 -1.61 -14.11
CA ALA A 134 9.95 -1.56 -15.33
C ALA A 134 10.04 -2.94 -16.05
N ARG A 135 9.60 -4.00 -15.38
CA ARG A 135 9.58 -5.37 -15.89
C ARG A 135 8.13 -5.83 -16.08
N GLU A 136 7.82 -6.38 -17.25
CA GLU A 136 6.51 -6.97 -17.52
C GLU A 136 6.25 -8.17 -16.58
N SER A 137 5.00 -8.35 -16.18
CA SER A 137 4.57 -9.49 -15.37
C SER A 137 3.23 -10.01 -15.87
N ASP A 138 3.06 -11.33 -15.78
CA ASP A 138 1.80 -12.02 -16.07
C ASP A 138 0.96 -12.23 -14.78
N LEU A 139 1.40 -11.67 -13.65
CA LEU A 139 0.75 -11.88 -12.34
C LEU A 139 -0.54 -11.05 -12.18
N GLY A 140 -0.74 -10.00 -12.99
CA GLY A 140 -1.92 -9.14 -12.90
C GLY A 140 -1.94 -8.28 -11.63
N ASP A 141 -0.81 -8.15 -10.94
CA ASP A 141 -0.66 -7.39 -9.69
C ASP A 141 -0.28 -5.92 -9.93
N GLU A 142 -0.12 -5.50 -11.19
CA GLU A 142 0.34 -4.18 -11.58
C GLU A 142 -0.48 -3.04 -10.94
N PRO A 143 -1.83 -3.12 -10.84
CA PRO A 143 -2.60 -2.09 -10.12
C PRO A 143 -2.23 -1.97 -8.65
N LEU A 144 -1.91 -3.09 -7.99
CA LEU A 144 -1.54 -3.11 -6.58
C LEU A 144 -0.16 -2.47 -6.38
N VAL A 145 0.79 -2.79 -7.25
CA VAL A 145 2.13 -2.21 -7.22
C VAL A 145 2.09 -0.71 -7.54
N ARG A 146 1.33 -0.30 -8.57
CA ARG A 146 1.12 1.13 -8.90
C ARG A 146 0.46 1.90 -7.76
N PHE A 147 -0.50 1.29 -7.06
CA PHE A 147 -1.11 1.90 -5.88
C PHE A 147 -0.07 2.14 -4.77
N ARG A 148 0.74 1.14 -4.43
CA ARG A 148 1.78 1.27 -3.40
C ARG A 148 2.84 2.30 -3.78
N LEU A 149 3.23 2.35 -5.05
CA LEU A 149 4.13 3.39 -5.57
C LEU A 149 3.51 4.79 -5.43
N ALA A 150 2.25 4.97 -5.82
CA ALA A 150 1.53 6.23 -5.67
C ALA A 150 1.45 6.68 -4.21
N ASP A 151 1.15 5.76 -3.31
CA ASP A 151 1.06 6.04 -1.88
C ASP A 151 2.44 6.36 -1.26
N SER A 152 3.50 5.72 -1.76
CA SER A 152 4.88 6.04 -1.37
C SER A 152 5.24 7.48 -1.75
N TYR A 153 4.87 7.93 -2.95
CA TYR A 153 5.06 9.33 -3.36
C TYR A 153 4.26 10.31 -2.48
N ARG A 154 2.99 9.98 -2.17
CA ARG A 154 2.15 10.80 -1.29
C ARG A 154 2.74 10.91 0.12
N LEU A 155 3.19 9.80 0.70
CA LEU A 155 3.78 9.77 2.05
C LEU A 155 5.16 10.44 2.11
N LEU A 156 5.96 10.34 1.04
CA LEU A 156 7.22 11.09 0.93
C LEU A 156 6.98 12.60 0.86
N ALA A 157 5.93 13.04 0.15
CA ALA A 157 5.53 14.46 0.16
C ALA A 157 5.12 14.94 1.56
N GLU A 158 4.44 14.11 2.35
CA GLU A 158 4.11 14.41 3.76
C GLU A 158 5.36 14.48 4.65
N GLU A 159 6.35 13.62 4.42
CA GLU A 159 7.66 13.73 5.09
C GLU A 159 8.35 15.04 4.76
N ILE A 160 8.31 15.45 3.49
CA ILE A 160 8.84 16.73 3.05
C ILE A 160 8.09 17.90 3.70
N ASP A 161 6.76 17.84 3.85
CA ASP A 161 5.99 18.87 4.56
C ASP A 161 6.47 19.05 6.00
N ARG A 162 6.71 17.95 6.71
CA ARG A 162 7.27 18.01 8.07
C ARG A 162 8.64 18.66 8.08
N ARG A 163 9.48 18.38 7.08
CA ARG A 163 10.80 19.00 6.94
C ARG A 163 10.69 20.50 6.63
N LEU A 164 9.76 20.91 5.76
CA LEU A 164 9.50 22.31 5.42
C LEU A 164 9.03 23.15 6.62
N ALA A 165 8.47 22.54 7.66
CA ALA A 165 8.10 23.22 8.90
C ALA A 165 9.31 23.61 9.78
N GLU A 166 10.50 23.08 9.49
CA GLU A 166 11.72 23.38 10.23
C GLU A 166 12.47 24.59 9.64
N PRO A 167 13.27 25.32 10.45
CA PRO A 167 14.07 26.43 9.93
C PRO A 167 15.06 25.98 8.84
N MET A 168 15.00 26.66 7.69
CA MET A 168 15.93 26.49 6.58
C MET A 168 16.05 27.78 5.77
N SER A 169 16.92 27.80 4.76
CA SER A 169 17.04 28.96 3.86
C SER A 169 15.88 28.99 2.87
N ASP A 170 15.49 30.19 2.41
CA ASP A 170 14.43 30.36 1.40
C ASP A 170 14.71 29.58 0.11
N ARG A 171 15.99 29.45 -0.26
CA ARG A 171 16.41 28.68 -1.43
C ARG A 171 16.14 27.19 -1.25
N ASP A 172 16.52 26.63 -0.09
CA ASP A 172 16.33 25.21 0.19
C ASP A 172 14.84 24.88 0.33
N ALA A 173 14.07 25.77 0.96
CA ALA A 173 12.62 25.65 1.06
C ALA A 173 11.96 25.62 -0.32
N GLY A 174 12.39 26.49 -1.25
CA GLY A 174 11.88 26.51 -2.61
C GLY A 174 12.14 25.21 -3.38
N LEU A 175 13.38 24.71 -3.34
CA LEU A 175 13.74 23.44 -4.00
C LEU A 175 12.95 22.25 -3.44
N LEU A 176 12.80 22.21 -2.11
CA LEU A 176 12.12 21.13 -1.43
C LEU A 176 10.60 21.18 -1.66
N ALA A 177 10.02 22.38 -1.76
CA ALA A 177 8.62 22.56 -2.14
C ALA A 177 8.33 22.15 -3.60
N ASP A 178 9.28 22.42 -4.52
CA ASP A 178 9.20 21.95 -5.91
C ASP A 178 9.25 20.42 -5.99
N GLU A 179 10.16 19.80 -5.23
CA GLU A 179 10.27 18.34 -5.12
C GLU A 179 8.98 17.72 -4.57
N ARG A 180 8.47 18.24 -3.44
CA ARG A 180 7.19 17.84 -2.85
C ARG A 180 6.06 17.88 -3.89
N SER A 181 5.96 18.97 -4.63
CA SER A 181 4.93 19.15 -5.65
C SER A 181 5.10 18.16 -6.80
N GLY A 182 6.33 17.80 -7.15
CA GLY A 182 6.64 16.74 -8.11
C GLY A 182 6.10 15.38 -7.67
N HIS A 183 6.38 14.99 -6.42
CA HIS A 183 5.90 13.74 -5.83
C HIS A 183 4.37 13.65 -5.80
N LEU A 184 3.67 14.72 -5.39
CA LEU A 184 2.21 14.75 -5.38
C LEU A 184 1.59 14.63 -6.77
N ARG A 185 2.15 15.30 -7.80
CA ARG A 185 1.69 15.14 -9.19
C ARG A 185 1.89 13.71 -9.67
N ARG A 186 3.03 13.10 -9.33
CA ARG A 186 3.31 11.71 -9.69
C ARG A 186 2.34 10.74 -9.02
N ALA A 187 2.00 10.98 -7.74
CA ALA A 187 0.99 10.21 -7.04
C ALA A 187 -0.39 10.33 -7.73
N ILE A 188 -0.81 11.52 -8.15
CA ILE A 188 -2.07 11.73 -8.88
C ILE A 188 -2.11 10.94 -10.19
N GLU A 189 -1.04 10.98 -10.99
CA GLU A 189 -0.95 10.21 -12.24
C GLU A 189 -1.13 8.71 -12.00
N LEU A 190 -0.44 8.17 -11.00
CA LEU A 190 -0.47 6.75 -10.68
C LEU A 190 -1.82 6.32 -10.08
N PHE A 191 -2.38 7.08 -9.13
CA PHE A 191 -3.72 6.79 -8.59
C PHE A 191 -4.81 6.89 -9.67
N THR A 192 -4.68 7.82 -10.62
CA THR A 192 -5.58 7.91 -11.78
C THR A 192 -5.53 6.64 -12.60
N GLY A 193 -4.32 6.13 -12.91
CA GLY A 193 -4.15 4.86 -13.62
C GLY A 193 -4.77 3.67 -12.87
N VAL A 194 -4.53 3.56 -11.56
CA VAL A 194 -5.13 2.50 -10.72
C VAL A 194 -6.65 2.59 -10.72
N ARG A 195 -7.20 3.80 -10.54
CA ARG A 195 -8.64 4.05 -10.54
C ARG A 195 -9.26 3.61 -11.87
N ASP A 196 -8.71 4.07 -12.98
CA ASP A 196 -9.28 3.84 -14.31
C ASP A 196 -9.21 2.36 -14.68
N GLU A 197 -8.10 1.70 -14.40
CA GLU A 197 -7.91 0.27 -14.67
C GLU A 197 -8.87 -0.60 -13.83
N LEU A 198 -8.92 -0.39 -12.52
CA LEU A 198 -9.77 -1.19 -11.64
C LEU A 198 -11.26 -0.88 -11.81
N SER A 199 -11.63 0.38 -12.12
CA SER A 199 -13.02 0.75 -12.44
C SER A 199 -13.50 0.17 -13.76
N GLY A 200 -12.58 -0.11 -14.70
CA GLY A 200 -12.88 -0.75 -15.99
C GLY A 200 -13.15 -2.25 -15.89
N ARG A 201 -12.84 -2.89 -14.76
CA ARG A 201 -13.04 -4.32 -14.53
C ARG A 201 -14.42 -4.62 -13.93
N ASP A 202 -14.91 -5.84 -14.10
CA ASP A 202 -16.13 -6.31 -13.42
C ASP A 202 -15.92 -6.28 -11.89
N PRO A 203 -16.70 -5.52 -11.10
CA PRO A 203 -16.52 -5.41 -9.65
C PRO A 203 -16.58 -6.75 -8.90
N ARG A 204 -17.19 -7.78 -9.49
CA ARG A 204 -17.27 -9.14 -8.91
C ARG A 204 -15.96 -9.90 -9.03
N THR A 205 -15.08 -9.51 -9.93
CA THR A 205 -13.76 -10.14 -10.13
C THR A 205 -12.66 -9.46 -9.32
N LEU A 206 -12.93 -8.28 -8.75
CA LEU A 206 -12.01 -7.59 -7.87
C LEU A 206 -11.91 -8.31 -6.52
N SER A 207 -10.67 -8.61 -6.13
CA SER A 207 -10.30 -9.03 -4.79
C SER A 207 -10.63 -7.94 -3.75
N GLN A 208 -10.64 -8.31 -2.47
CA GLN A 208 -10.90 -7.36 -1.39
C GLN A 208 -9.83 -6.26 -1.29
N VAL A 209 -8.57 -6.61 -1.58
CA VAL A 209 -7.45 -5.66 -1.59
C VAL A 209 -7.62 -4.67 -2.75
N GLU A 210 -7.94 -5.15 -3.96
CA GLU A 210 -8.20 -4.27 -5.11
C GLU A 210 -9.37 -3.31 -4.86
N LYS A 211 -10.46 -3.78 -4.24
CA LYS A 211 -11.59 -2.91 -3.86
C LYS A 211 -11.16 -1.83 -2.88
N THR A 212 -10.33 -2.19 -1.90
CA THR A 212 -9.80 -1.27 -0.90
C THR A 212 -8.89 -0.23 -1.54
N TYR A 213 -7.98 -0.66 -2.42
CA TYR A 213 -7.06 0.23 -3.14
C TYR A 213 -7.79 1.12 -4.14
N LEU A 214 -8.78 0.59 -4.86
CA LEU A 214 -9.62 1.39 -5.74
C LEU A 214 -10.32 2.50 -4.95
N ARG A 215 -10.94 2.15 -3.81
CA ARG A 215 -11.55 3.15 -2.94
C ARG A 215 -10.54 4.19 -2.48
N ASN A 216 -9.43 3.75 -1.91
CA ASN A 216 -8.42 4.67 -1.39
C ASN A 216 -7.85 5.57 -2.51
N ALA A 217 -7.67 5.06 -3.74
CA ALA A 217 -7.22 5.87 -4.87
C ALA A 217 -8.18 7.02 -5.19
N PHE A 218 -9.51 6.81 -5.10
CA PHE A 218 -10.48 7.90 -5.24
C PHE A 218 -10.30 9.00 -4.20
N PHE A 219 -10.06 8.64 -2.93
CA PHE A 219 -9.88 9.63 -1.85
C PHE A 219 -8.51 10.31 -1.93
N TYR A 220 -7.44 9.54 -2.14
CA TYR A 220 -6.07 10.03 -2.17
C TYR A 220 -5.79 10.94 -3.37
N LEU A 221 -6.53 10.82 -4.48
CA LEU A 221 -6.52 11.83 -5.55
C LEU A 221 -6.94 13.21 -5.03
N GLY A 222 -7.99 13.26 -4.20
CA GLY A 222 -8.45 14.49 -3.56
C GLY A 222 -7.43 15.02 -2.54
N ASP A 223 -6.84 14.14 -1.74
CA ASP A 223 -5.81 14.51 -0.75
C ASP A 223 -4.60 15.14 -1.45
N CYS A 224 -4.05 14.48 -2.48
CA CYS A 224 -2.91 15.01 -3.24
C CYS A 224 -3.22 16.35 -3.93
N ALA A 225 -4.41 16.51 -4.52
CA ALA A 225 -4.81 17.76 -5.16
C ALA A 225 -5.01 18.89 -4.13
N PHE A 226 -5.57 18.56 -2.96
CA PHE A 226 -5.72 19.50 -1.86
C PHE A 226 -4.36 19.96 -1.36
N ASP A 227 -3.42 19.04 -1.18
CA ASP A 227 -2.05 19.30 -0.73
C ASP A 227 -1.26 20.13 -1.75
N LEU A 228 -1.53 19.97 -3.05
CA LEU A 228 -1.01 20.84 -4.11
C LEU A 228 -1.65 22.24 -4.14
N ARG A 229 -2.66 22.49 -3.30
CA ARG A 229 -3.51 23.69 -3.31
C ARG A 229 -4.31 23.87 -4.61
N SER A 230 -4.50 22.78 -5.37
CA SER A 230 -5.41 22.71 -6.51
C SER A 230 -6.83 22.45 -6.01
N PHE A 231 -7.40 23.41 -5.28
CA PHE A 231 -8.63 23.20 -4.51
C PHE A 231 -9.86 22.86 -5.37
N GLU A 232 -9.97 23.41 -6.57
CA GLU A 232 -11.03 23.05 -7.52
C GLU A 232 -10.93 21.58 -7.94
N GLU A 233 -9.74 21.11 -8.31
CA GLU A 233 -9.50 19.69 -8.64
C GLU A 233 -9.75 18.79 -7.44
N ALA A 234 -9.34 19.20 -6.24
CA ALA A 234 -9.62 18.48 -5.01
C ALA A 234 -11.12 18.29 -4.81
N ILE A 235 -11.92 19.35 -4.98
CA ILE A 235 -13.39 19.28 -4.89
C ILE A 235 -13.97 18.30 -5.91
N GLU A 236 -13.45 18.29 -7.14
CA GLU A 236 -13.88 17.35 -8.18
C GLU A 236 -13.56 15.89 -7.77
N TYR A 237 -12.33 15.61 -7.36
CA TYR A 237 -11.92 14.26 -6.94
C TYR A 237 -12.69 13.76 -5.72
N TYR A 238 -12.84 14.56 -4.67
CA TYR A 238 -13.68 14.20 -3.52
C TYR A 238 -15.15 14.01 -3.91
N GLY A 239 -15.64 14.79 -4.88
CA GLY A 239 -16.97 14.61 -5.47
C GLY A 239 -17.12 13.26 -6.16
N MET A 240 -16.11 12.82 -6.91
CA MET A 240 -16.06 11.49 -7.53
C MET A 240 -15.99 10.38 -6.49
N ALA A 241 -15.16 10.51 -5.46
CA ALA A 241 -15.05 9.55 -4.35
C ALA A 241 -16.40 9.34 -3.66
N ARG A 242 -17.07 10.44 -3.31
CA ARG A 242 -18.42 10.41 -2.72
C ARG A 242 -19.45 9.73 -3.61
N SER A 243 -19.39 9.96 -4.91
CA SER A 243 -20.35 9.40 -5.86
C SER A 243 -20.12 7.91 -6.09
N SER A 244 -18.86 7.45 -5.98
CA SER A 244 -18.47 6.05 -6.19
C SER A 244 -18.70 5.17 -4.97
N TYR A 245 -18.65 5.75 -3.76
CA TYR A 245 -18.82 5.04 -2.49
C TYR A 245 -19.97 5.62 -1.64
N PRO A 246 -21.20 5.68 -2.18
CA PRO A 246 -22.32 6.28 -1.46
C PRO A 246 -22.60 5.47 -0.18
N GLY A 247 -22.60 6.14 0.97
CA GLY A 247 -22.90 5.52 2.27
C GLY A 247 -21.69 4.98 3.01
N GLU A 248 -20.48 4.98 2.43
CA GLU A 248 -19.28 4.64 3.19
C GLU A 248 -18.90 5.76 4.16
N PRO A 249 -18.48 5.43 5.39
CA PRO A 249 -18.11 6.45 6.38
C PRO A 249 -16.93 7.33 5.93
N ALA A 250 -16.03 6.78 5.11
CA ALA A 250 -14.91 7.51 4.50
C ALA A 250 -15.36 8.76 3.73
N VAL A 251 -16.59 8.77 3.20
CA VAL A 251 -17.18 9.94 2.53
C VAL A 251 -17.25 11.18 3.42
N LEU A 252 -17.33 11.01 4.75
CA LEU A 252 -17.26 12.15 5.67
C LEU A 252 -15.94 12.91 5.54
N VAL A 253 -14.83 12.20 5.35
CA VAL A 253 -13.50 12.81 5.14
C VAL A 253 -13.50 13.62 3.85
N ALA A 254 -14.00 13.05 2.74
CA ALA A 254 -14.12 13.78 1.47
C ALA A 254 -15.02 15.03 1.58
N LEU A 255 -16.16 14.93 2.28
CA LEU A 255 -17.07 16.07 2.47
C LEU A 255 -16.43 17.18 3.30
N ILE A 256 -15.64 16.83 4.32
CA ILE A 256 -14.82 17.79 5.07
C ILE A 256 -13.80 18.47 4.15
N GLN A 257 -13.10 17.71 3.33
CA GLN A 257 -12.05 18.31 2.51
C GLN A 257 -12.62 19.19 1.40
N ILE A 258 -13.81 18.89 0.88
CA ILE A 258 -14.57 19.80 0.00
C ILE A 258 -14.88 21.11 0.73
N VAL A 259 -15.29 21.03 1.99
CA VAL A 259 -15.56 22.21 2.82
C VAL A 259 -14.28 23.04 3.00
N ASN A 260 -13.17 22.41 3.39
CA ASN A 260 -11.88 23.08 3.57
C ASN A 260 -11.39 23.72 2.26
N ALA A 261 -11.58 23.03 1.13
CA ALA A 261 -11.18 23.54 -0.18
C ALA A 261 -11.96 24.81 -0.54
N TYR A 262 -13.28 24.86 -0.28
CA TYR A 262 -14.05 26.08 -0.46
C TYR A 262 -13.63 27.22 0.48
N ILE A 263 -13.18 26.91 1.70
CA ILE A 263 -12.64 27.92 2.63
C ILE A 263 -11.35 28.52 2.07
N GLU A 264 -10.42 27.68 1.61
CA GLU A 264 -9.15 28.11 1.01
C GLU A 264 -9.36 28.95 -0.26
N LEU A 265 -10.44 28.67 -1.01
CA LEU A 265 -10.88 29.49 -2.15
C LEU A 265 -11.59 30.79 -1.76
N GLY A 266 -11.91 30.98 -0.48
CA GLY A 266 -12.70 32.11 0.02
C GLY A 266 -14.20 32.06 -0.31
N ASP A 267 -14.71 30.95 -0.87
CA ASP A 267 -16.14 30.77 -1.18
C ASP A 267 -16.91 30.24 0.04
N THR A 268 -17.11 31.14 1.01
CA THR A 268 -17.79 30.84 2.29
C THR A 268 -19.22 30.33 2.11
N ARG A 269 -19.91 30.75 1.03
CA ARG A 269 -21.27 30.31 0.72
C ARG A 269 -21.30 28.84 0.27
N SER A 270 -20.38 28.45 -0.62
CA SER A 270 -20.25 27.06 -1.04
C SER A 270 -19.74 26.17 0.10
N ALA A 271 -18.81 26.65 0.92
CA ALA A 271 -18.35 25.96 2.13
C ALA A 271 -19.51 25.66 3.09
N ARG A 272 -20.38 26.65 3.37
CA ARG A 272 -21.57 26.44 4.22
C ARG A 272 -22.51 25.39 3.64
N THR A 273 -22.76 25.45 2.33
CA THR A 273 -23.61 24.47 1.63
C THR A 273 -23.02 23.06 1.72
N ALA A 274 -21.70 22.93 1.53
CA ALA A 274 -21.00 21.66 1.64
C ALA A 274 -21.02 21.13 3.09
N ASN A 275 -20.88 21.98 4.10
CA ASN A 275 -20.95 21.57 5.51
C ASN A 275 -22.35 21.07 5.90
N GLU A 276 -23.42 21.70 5.41
CA GLU A 276 -24.77 21.20 5.62
C GLU A 276 -25.00 19.83 4.96
N ARG A 277 -24.39 19.59 3.79
CA ARG A 277 -24.39 18.24 3.17
C ARG A 277 -23.60 17.24 4.02
N ALA A 278 -22.46 17.64 4.58
CA ALA A 278 -21.67 16.80 5.49
C ALA A 278 -22.46 16.42 6.75
N LYS A 279 -23.16 17.37 7.37
CA LYS A 279 -24.07 17.12 8.51
C LYS A 279 -25.21 16.19 8.14
N ALA A 280 -25.87 16.42 7.02
CA ALA A 280 -26.96 15.55 6.55
C ALA A 280 -26.47 14.12 6.31
N PHE A 281 -25.29 13.96 5.69
CA PHE A 281 -24.67 12.65 5.49
C PHE A 281 -24.32 11.97 6.82
N TYR A 282 -23.66 12.69 7.74
CA TYR A 282 -23.36 12.21 9.09
C TYR A 282 -24.62 11.69 9.82
N GLN A 283 -25.73 12.42 9.73
CA GLN A 283 -27.01 12.03 10.35
C GLN A 283 -27.66 10.81 9.67
N SER A 284 -27.37 10.59 8.40
CA SER A 284 -27.90 9.46 7.64
C SER A 284 -27.15 8.14 7.90
N LEU A 285 -25.94 8.19 8.47
CA LEU A 285 -25.14 7.01 8.73
C LEU A 285 -25.77 6.13 9.82
N PRO A 286 -25.85 4.80 9.61
CA PRO A 286 -26.35 3.87 10.61
C PRO A 286 -25.49 3.91 11.88
N PRO A 287 -26.05 3.71 13.10
CA PRO A 287 -25.29 3.71 14.34
C PRO A 287 -24.12 2.73 14.35
N GLU A 288 -24.24 1.59 13.67
CA GLU A 288 -23.27 0.50 13.63
C GLU A 288 -21.96 0.90 12.92
N VAL A 289 -22.00 1.93 12.07
CA VAL A 289 -20.80 2.48 11.42
C VAL A 289 -19.77 2.92 12.45
N TRP A 290 -20.22 3.45 13.58
CA TRP A 290 -19.35 4.04 14.59
C TRP A 290 -18.64 3.00 15.47
N ASP A 291 -18.92 1.72 15.28
CA ASP A 291 -18.25 0.61 15.96
C ASP A 291 -16.96 0.19 15.23
N ASP A 292 -16.68 0.72 14.03
CA ASP A 292 -15.45 0.46 13.29
C ASP A 292 -14.26 1.20 13.93
N PRO A 293 -13.28 0.47 14.52
CA PRO A 293 -12.12 1.08 15.16
C PRO A 293 -11.16 1.74 14.17
N ASN A 294 -11.34 1.52 12.87
CA ASN A 294 -10.49 2.08 11.82
C ASN A 294 -10.98 3.44 11.30
N LEU A 295 -12.09 3.97 11.84
CA LEU A 295 -12.51 5.32 11.52
C LEU A 295 -11.55 6.35 12.12
N PRO A 296 -11.19 7.42 11.38
CA PRO A 296 -10.21 8.40 11.85
C PRO A 296 -10.70 9.23 13.05
N LEU A 297 -12.02 9.33 13.25
CA LEU A 297 -12.64 10.02 14.37
C LEU A 297 -13.91 9.28 14.80
N GLY A 298 -14.21 9.31 16.10
CA GLY A 298 -15.44 8.76 16.66
C GLY A 298 -16.66 9.66 16.43
N ARG A 299 -17.87 9.11 16.63
CA ARG A 299 -19.15 9.79 16.38
C ARG A 299 -19.24 11.20 16.97
N ARG A 300 -18.81 11.38 18.22
CA ARG A 300 -18.86 12.67 18.95
C ARG A 300 -17.79 13.65 18.49
N GLU A 301 -16.68 13.16 17.94
CA GLU A 301 -15.60 14.00 17.40
C GLU A 301 -16.02 14.60 16.06
N TRP A 302 -16.61 13.76 15.19
CA TRP A 302 -17.25 14.22 13.96
C TRP A 302 -18.32 15.28 14.22
N GLU A 303 -19.22 15.04 15.18
CA GLU A 303 -20.25 16.01 15.54
C GLU A 303 -19.66 17.34 16.03
N ARG A 304 -18.66 17.30 16.91
CA ARG A 304 -17.96 18.50 17.38
C ARG A 304 -17.29 19.25 16.23
N TRP A 305 -16.62 18.54 15.33
CA TRP A 305 -15.93 19.13 14.20
C TRP A 305 -16.92 19.84 13.26
N LEU A 306 -18.00 19.17 12.85
CA LEU A 306 -19.03 19.72 11.94
C LEU A 306 -19.73 20.95 12.53
N ASN A 307 -19.91 20.97 13.86
CA ASN A 307 -20.52 22.10 14.58
C ASN A 307 -19.53 23.25 14.81
N SER A 308 -18.25 22.97 15.04
CA SER A 308 -17.24 24.01 15.27
C SER A 308 -16.94 24.78 14.00
N ASN A 309 -16.85 24.08 12.87
CA ASN A 309 -16.68 24.75 11.58
C ASN A 309 -17.88 25.61 11.20
N ALA A 310 -19.10 25.22 11.60
CA ALA A 310 -20.30 26.05 11.41
C ALA A 310 -20.13 27.47 11.99
N LYS A 311 -19.41 27.61 13.12
CA LYS A 311 -19.12 28.90 13.77
C LYS A 311 -18.01 29.68 13.10
N LEU A 312 -16.94 29.01 12.64
CA LEU A 312 -15.87 29.64 11.87
C LEU A 312 -16.42 30.38 10.63
N TYR A 313 -17.46 29.83 9.98
CA TYR A 313 -18.11 30.48 8.83
C TYR A 313 -18.90 31.74 9.19
N GLU A 314 -19.37 31.87 10.43
CA GLU A 314 -20.13 33.04 10.89
C GLU A 314 -19.21 34.21 11.21
N GLU A 315 -18.02 33.92 11.74
CA GLU A 315 -17.04 34.94 12.11
C GLU A 315 -16.33 35.52 10.87
N VAL A 316 -15.93 34.67 9.91
CA VAL A 316 -15.28 35.14 8.66
C VAL A 316 -16.25 35.96 7.80
N ALA A 317 -17.55 35.64 7.81
CA ALA A 317 -18.57 36.39 7.07
C ALA A 317 -18.98 37.72 7.74
N GLN A 318 -18.69 37.90 9.03
CA GLN A 318 -18.99 39.13 9.78
C GLN A 318 -17.78 40.07 9.89
N GLY A 319 -16.57 39.59 9.57
CA GLY A 319 -15.32 40.33 9.69
C GLY A 319 -14.69 40.82 8.38
N GLY A 320 -15.35 40.62 7.22
CA GLY A 320 -14.94 41.15 5.91
C GLY A 320 -15.93 42.20 5.39
#